data_AF-A0A8S2AB09-F1
#
_entry.id   AF-A0A8S2AB09-F1
#
_cell.length_a   1.000
_cell.length_b   1.000
_cell.length_c   1.000
_cell.angle_alpha   90.00
_cell.angle_beta   90.00
_cell.angle_gamma   90.00
#
_symmetry.space_group_name_H-M   'P 1'
#
loop_
_entity.id
_entity.type
_entity.pdbx_description
1 polymer ?
#
loop_
_entity_poly.entity_id
_entity_poly.type
_entity_poly.pdbx_seq_one_letter_code
_entity_poly.pdbx_strand_id
1 'polypeptide(L)'
;MAVLSLGFFSCRSHFPVLPLFYCYSKVQFNTVAVSAAIETVDDKDSDHPEKGSDRTSKAPEWKKLNSKDLGITSSMISKPTRLVLNGLKSKGYDVYLVGGCVRDLILKRTPKDFDILTSAELREVVRTFSRCEIVGKRFPICHVHVGNDMIEVSSFSTSAQNSPRNMRTGSGKSSGSYDEDSIRFNNCLQRDFTINGLMFDPYAKVVYDYLGGIEDIKKAKIRTVFHAGTSFQEDCARILRGTRIAARLGFTISKETAHFLKNLSFLVQRLHRGRILMEMNYMLAYGSAEASLRLLWKFGILEILLPIQAAYLVHTGFKRRDKRSNMLLSLFGNLDKLLAPDRPCHSSLWLTILALHKALADQPRYPSVVAAFTLAVHNGGDVLEAVKITRKVTKLHNRSFFELLEAEELDSQTLLDEVMNFDSSIKEALGQMTDGRFISKAMAAYPQAPYSDMVFIPLQLYLDARRIFECVKENRQKGFVPKQDSKIDYTSLSSGNLPEVRHVFARVVFDTVFPVMKTYNPAKTLTAS
;
A
#
# COMPACT_ATOMS: atom_id res chain seq x y z
N MET A 1 31.29 50.48 37.06
CA MET A 1 30.10 49.77 37.58
C MET A 1 29.22 49.41 36.38
N ALA A 2 29.06 48.10 36.12
CA ALA A 2 28.08 47.39 35.27
C ALA A 2 27.46 48.13 34.05
N VAL A 3 27.70 47.78 32.77
CA VAL A 3 27.43 46.52 32.02
C VAL A 3 25.92 46.18 31.91
N LEU A 4 25.29 46.54 30.77
CA LEU A 4 24.50 45.69 29.84
C LEU A 4 23.36 46.47 29.12
N SER A 5 23.50 46.68 27.81
CA SER A 5 22.59 46.12 26.79
C SER A 5 23.03 46.55 25.39
N LEU A 6 23.07 45.54 24.51
CA LEU A 6 23.66 45.53 23.18
C LEU A 6 22.93 46.44 22.17
N GLY A 7 23.73 47.22 21.45
CA GLY A 7 23.32 48.01 20.30
C GLY A 7 23.27 47.20 19.00
N PHE A 8 22.29 47.56 18.18
CA PHE A 8 22.22 47.27 16.75
C PHE A 8 23.45 47.86 16.05
N PHE A 9 24.17 47.05 15.28
CA PHE A 9 25.07 47.54 14.24
C PHE A 9 24.83 46.81 12.93
N SER A 10 24.31 47.57 11.97
CA SER A 10 24.34 47.26 10.55
C SER A 10 25.78 47.49 10.07
N CYS A 11 26.37 46.50 9.41
CA CYS A 11 27.57 46.71 8.60
C CYS A 11 27.38 45.99 7.26
N ARG A 12 27.29 46.81 6.20
CA ARG A 12 27.42 46.41 4.80
C ARG A 12 28.80 45.81 4.57
N SER A 13 28.87 44.70 3.84
CA SER A 13 30.06 44.30 3.12
C SER A 13 29.72 44.06 1.65
N HIS A 14 30.46 44.78 0.81
CA HIS A 14 30.41 44.77 -0.64
C HIS A 14 30.89 43.41 -1.18
N PHE A 15 30.15 42.84 -2.13
CA PHE A 15 30.65 41.80 -3.03
C PHE A 15 30.66 42.34 -4.47
N PRO A 16 31.73 42.09 -5.24
CA PRO A 16 31.87 42.63 -6.60
C PRO A 16 31.01 41.83 -7.59
N VAL A 17 30.40 42.56 -8.52
CA VAL A 17 29.62 42.06 -9.65
C VAL A 17 30.51 42.06 -10.89
N LEU A 18 30.66 40.92 -11.57
CA LEU A 18 30.85 40.79 -13.03
C LEU A 18 30.66 39.28 -13.42
N PRO A 19 30.38 38.92 -14.70
CA PRO A 19 29.17 38.22 -15.07
C PRO A 19 29.44 36.79 -15.54
N LEU A 20 28.69 35.82 -15.00
CA LEU A 20 28.61 34.48 -15.57
C LEU A 20 27.32 34.37 -16.38
N PHE A 21 27.51 34.31 -17.69
CA PHE A 21 26.50 34.00 -18.70
C PHE A 21 25.70 32.75 -18.30
N TYR A 22 24.52 32.96 -17.72
CA TYR A 22 23.50 31.92 -17.64
C TYR A 22 22.80 31.85 -19.00
N CYS A 23 23.17 30.84 -19.79
CA CYS A 23 22.35 30.39 -20.90
C CYS A 23 21.01 29.92 -20.34
N TYR A 24 19.99 30.78 -20.43
CA TYR A 24 18.60 30.37 -20.41
C TYR A 24 18.37 29.44 -21.60
N SER A 25 18.50 28.13 -21.39
CA SER A 25 17.80 27.18 -22.25
C SER A 25 16.33 27.32 -21.91
N LYS A 26 15.61 28.12 -22.69
CA LYS A 26 14.15 28.07 -22.78
C LYS A 26 13.76 26.62 -23.05
N VAL A 27 13.40 25.88 -22.00
CA VAL A 27 12.61 24.66 -22.17
C VAL A 27 11.24 25.15 -22.58
N GLN A 28 11.02 25.22 -23.90
CA GLN A 28 9.68 25.26 -24.47
C GLN A 28 8.97 24.01 -23.98
N PHE A 29 8.12 24.18 -22.96
CA PHE A 29 6.99 23.29 -22.78
C PHE A 29 6.16 23.44 -24.05
N ASN A 30 6.26 22.45 -24.94
CA ASN A 30 5.22 22.26 -25.95
C ASN A 30 3.94 21.96 -25.17
N THR A 31 3.16 23.01 -24.98
CA THR A 31 1.74 22.94 -24.70
C THR A 31 1.11 22.29 -25.93
N VAL A 32 1.20 20.97 -26.04
CA VAL A 32 0.29 20.24 -26.93
C VAL A 32 -1.06 20.41 -26.26
N ALA A 33 -1.86 21.30 -26.83
CA ALA A 33 -3.29 21.32 -26.62
C ALA A 33 -3.80 19.89 -26.86
N VAL A 34 -4.11 19.17 -25.79
CA VAL A 34 -4.84 17.91 -25.87
C VAL A 34 -6.30 18.27 -26.07
N SER A 35 -6.59 18.83 -27.25
CA SER A 35 -7.92 18.88 -27.82
C SER A 35 -8.04 17.71 -28.79
N ALA A 36 -8.96 16.80 -28.49
CA ALA A 36 -9.47 15.73 -29.34
C ALA A 36 -8.49 14.60 -29.74
N ALA A 37 -8.54 13.51 -28.99
CA ALA A 37 -8.88 12.19 -29.53
C ALA A 37 -9.15 11.26 -28.33
N ILE A 38 -10.40 11.24 -27.85
CA ILE A 38 -10.91 10.09 -27.12
C ILE A 38 -11.06 9.01 -28.19
N GLU A 39 -10.03 8.20 -28.40
CA GLU A 39 -10.19 6.95 -29.13
C GLU A 39 -11.11 6.06 -28.30
N THR A 40 -12.34 5.91 -28.76
CA THR A 40 -13.24 4.86 -28.32
C THR A 40 -12.55 3.53 -28.57
N VAL A 41 -12.27 2.80 -27.50
CA VAL A 41 -11.86 1.40 -27.60
C VAL A 41 -13.07 0.63 -28.11
N ASP A 42 -13.13 0.43 -29.42
CA ASP A 42 -14.09 -0.45 -30.07
C ASP A 42 -13.85 -1.90 -29.60
N ASP A 43 -14.89 -2.49 -29.00
CA ASP A 43 -15.00 -3.94 -28.85
C ASP A 43 -15.18 -4.55 -30.25
N LYS A 44 -14.14 -5.20 -30.77
CA LYS A 44 -14.24 -6.11 -31.92
C LYS A 44 -13.96 -7.54 -31.45
N ASP A 45 -15.01 -8.25 -31.04
CA ASP A 45 -15.10 -9.68 -31.28
C ASP A 45 -15.65 -9.87 -32.70
N SER A 46 -14.91 -10.60 -33.52
CA SER A 46 -15.23 -10.89 -34.91
C SER A 46 -16.24 -12.04 -35.01
N ASP A 47 -17.47 -11.72 -35.41
CA ASP A 47 -18.33 -12.53 -36.28
C ASP A 47 -19.47 -11.61 -36.82
N HIS A 48 -19.61 -11.53 -38.15
CA HIS A 48 -20.63 -10.74 -38.87
C HIS A 48 -21.57 -11.69 -39.65
N PRO A 49 -22.77 -11.26 -40.11
CA PRO A 49 -23.66 -10.20 -39.61
C PRO A 49 -25.17 -10.61 -39.62
N GLU A 50 -26.02 -9.91 -38.85
CA GLU A 50 -27.17 -9.12 -39.35
C GLU A 50 -28.20 -8.74 -38.26
N LYS A 51 -28.78 -7.55 -38.47
CA LYS A 51 -29.86 -6.85 -37.76
C LYS A 51 -29.49 -6.04 -36.51
N GLY A 52 -29.62 -4.73 -36.69
CA GLY A 52 -29.30 -3.69 -35.73
C GLY A 52 -30.16 -3.72 -34.48
N SER A 53 -29.50 -3.46 -33.36
CA SER A 53 -30.13 -2.93 -32.15
C SER A 53 -29.15 -1.98 -31.49
N ASP A 54 -29.57 -0.73 -31.37
CA ASP A 54 -28.98 0.36 -30.62
C ASP A 54 -28.53 -0.10 -29.21
N ARG A 55 -27.23 -0.34 -29.02
CA ARG A 55 -26.67 -0.69 -27.70
C ARG A 55 -26.36 0.58 -26.92
N THR A 56 -27.39 1.25 -26.46
CA THR A 56 -27.28 2.09 -25.27
C THR A 56 -26.88 1.18 -24.11
N SER A 57 -25.70 1.38 -23.52
CA SER A 57 -25.29 0.67 -22.31
C SER A 57 -26.29 1.06 -21.20
N LYS A 58 -27.27 0.20 -20.94
CA LYS A 58 -28.26 0.42 -19.87
C LYS A 58 -27.51 0.71 -18.57
N ALA A 59 -27.82 1.86 -17.95
CA ALA A 59 -27.31 2.18 -16.63
C ALA A 59 -27.65 1.02 -15.68
N PRO A 60 -26.74 0.62 -14.78
CA PRO A 60 -27.02 -0.48 -13.86
C PRO A 60 -28.27 -0.17 -13.03
N GLU A 61 -29.22 -1.10 -13.05
CA GLU A 61 -30.44 -1.00 -12.27
C GLU A 61 -30.11 -1.01 -10.78
N TRP A 62 -30.78 -0.15 -10.00
CA TRP A 62 -30.58 -0.09 -8.56
C TRP A 62 -31.03 -1.39 -7.89
N LYS A 63 -30.13 -2.01 -7.13
CA LYS A 63 -30.39 -3.30 -6.47
C LYS A 63 -30.44 -3.14 -4.96
N LYS A 64 -31.49 -3.71 -4.35
CA LYS A 64 -31.63 -3.91 -2.91
C LYS A 64 -31.55 -5.40 -2.64
N LEU A 65 -30.49 -5.84 -1.98
CA LEU A 65 -30.18 -7.26 -1.78
C LEU A 65 -30.29 -7.61 -0.30
N ASN A 66 -30.82 -8.80 0.01
CA ASN A 66 -30.83 -9.28 1.38
C ASN A 66 -29.40 -9.62 1.83
N SER A 67 -29.00 -9.10 2.98
CA SER A 67 -27.67 -9.35 3.55
C SER A 67 -27.40 -10.84 3.84
N LYS A 68 -28.43 -11.63 4.15
CA LYS A 68 -28.29 -13.09 4.36
C LYS A 68 -27.90 -13.82 3.08
N ASP A 69 -28.48 -13.44 1.94
CA ASP A 69 -28.17 -14.03 0.63
C ASP A 69 -26.73 -13.74 0.21
N LEU A 70 -26.18 -12.62 0.71
CA LEU A 70 -24.78 -12.22 0.54
C LEU A 70 -23.86 -12.81 1.61
N GLY A 71 -24.38 -13.61 2.54
CA GLY A 71 -23.60 -14.24 3.61
C GLY A 71 -23.14 -13.29 4.71
N ILE A 72 -23.70 -12.08 4.79
CA ILE A 72 -23.35 -11.10 5.83
C ILE A 72 -24.17 -11.39 7.08
N THR A 73 -23.49 -11.50 8.22
CA THR A 73 -24.11 -11.69 9.52
C THR A 73 -23.62 -10.65 10.52
N SER A 74 -24.45 -10.31 11.52
CA SER A 74 -24.12 -9.28 12.51
C SER A 74 -22.89 -9.63 13.36
N SER A 75 -22.51 -10.91 13.48
CA SER A 75 -21.29 -11.36 14.16
C SER A 75 -20.01 -10.98 13.43
N MET A 76 -20.08 -10.70 12.12
CA MET A 76 -18.93 -10.24 11.34
C MET A 76 -18.63 -8.76 11.59
N ILE A 77 -19.55 -8.02 12.22
CA ILE A 77 -19.35 -6.61 12.60
C ILE A 77 -18.74 -6.57 13.99
N SER A 78 -17.62 -5.84 14.13
CA SER A 78 -16.92 -5.72 15.41
C SER A 78 -17.85 -5.20 16.52
N LYS A 79 -17.61 -5.63 17.77
CA LYS A 79 -18.37 -5.13 18.93
C LYS A 79 -18.28 -3.60 19.07
N PRO A 80 -17.10 -2.96 18.96
CA PRO A 80 -16.98 -1.49 18.92
C PRO A 80 -17.85 -0.83 17.86
N THR A 81 -17.82 -1.33 16.61
CA THR A 81 -18.62 -0.79 15.50
C THR A 81 -20.12 -0.92 15.79
N ARG A 82 -20.57 -2.06 16.33
CA ARG A 82 -21.98 -2.25 16.73
C ARG A 82 -22.42 -1.27 17.82
N LEU A 83 -21.55 -0.92 18.76
CA LEU A 83 -21.88 0.08 19.79
C LEU A 83 -22.11 1.47 19.18
N VAL A 84 -21.28 1.88 18.22
CA VAL A 84 -21.46 3.16 17.52
C VAL A 84 -22.73 3.14 16.65
N LEU A 85 -22.96 2.05 15.90
CA LEU A 85 -24.18 1.87 15.12
C LEU A 85 -25.44 1.95 16.00
N ASN A 86 -25.44 1.26 17.14
CA ASN A 86 -26.59 1.22 18.06
C ASN A 86 -26.81 2.58 18.73
N GLY A 87 -25.72 3.26 19.12
CA GLY A 87 -25.79 4.60 19.74
C GLY A 87 -26.48 5.60 18.82
N LEU A 88 -26.05 5.68 17.56
CA LEU A 88 -26.69 6.55 16.57
C LEU A 88 -28.12 6.12 16.23
N LYS A 89 -28.37 4.82 16.04
CA LYS A 89 -29.72 4.33 15.71
C LYS A 89 -30.72 4.60 16.84
N SER A 90 -30.30 4.48 18.10
CA SER A 90 -31.14 4.77 19.26
C SER A 90 -31.58 6.23 19.37
N LYS A 91 -30.85 7.15 18.71
CA LYS A 91 -31.18 8.57 18.60
C LYS A 91 -32.06 8.90 17.40
N GLY A 92 -32.45 7.90 16.61
CA GLY A 92 -33.31 8.06 15.44
C GLY A 92 -32.58 8.34 14.12
N TYR A 93 -31.24 8.25 14.11
CA TYR A 93 -30.47 8.45 12.88
C TYR A 93 -30.38 7.18 12.03
N ASP A 94 -30.31 7.36 10.71
CA ASP A 94 -29.99 6.28 9.78
C ASP A 94 -28.50 6.06 9.76
N VAL A 95 -28.11 4.79 9.70
CA VAL A 95 -26.70 4.40 9.72
C VAL A 95 -26.43 3.28 8.74
N TYR A 96 -25.32 3.39 8.05
CA TYR A 96 -24.90 2.47 7.01
C TYR A 96 -23.43 2.12 7.21
N LEU A 97 -23.07 0.85 7.08
CA LEU A 97 -21.70 0.47 6.79
C LEU A 97 -21.45 0.72 5.30
N VAL A 98 -20.30 1.27 4.95
CA VAL A 98 -20.02 1.69 3.57
C VAL A 98 -18.61 1.34 3.13
N GLY A 99 -18.37 1.32 1.81
CA GLY A 99 -17.01 1.25 1.30
C GLY A 99 -16.39 -0.13 1.35
N GLY A 100 -15.10 -0.17 1.70
CA GLY A 100 -14.29 -1.39 1.66
C GLY A 100 -14.76 -2.46 2.64
N CYS A 101 -15.37 -2.05 3.77
CA CYS A 101 -15.85 -3.00 4.78
C CYS A 101 -17.01 -3.85 4.25
N VAL A 102 -17.97 -3.26 3.53
CA VAL A 102 -19.12 -3.99 2.95
C VAL A 102 -18.64 -5.01 1.93
N ARG A 103 -17.72 -4.63 1.04
CA ARG A 103 -17.09 -5.56 0.09
C ARG A 103 -16.40 -6.71 0.81
N ASP A 104 -15.60 -6.41 1.84
CA ASP A 104 -14.82 -7.42 2.55
C ASP A 104 -15.75 -8.39 3.29
N LEU A 105 -16.85 -7.90 3.88
CA LEU A 105 -17.91 -8.74 4.47
C LEU A 105 -18.53 -9.69 3.42
N ILE A 106 -18.90 -9.20 2.24
CA ILE A 106 -19.45 -10.02 1.14
C ILE A 106 -18.45 -11.09 0.69
N LEU A 107 -17.17 -10.75 0.65
CA LEU A 107 -16.07 -11.67 0.31
C LEU A 107 -15.68 -12.61 1.46
N LYS A 108 -16.35 -12.53 2.61
CA LYS A 108 -16.02 -13.28 3.84
C LYS A 108 -14.57 -13.08 4.28
N ARG A 109 -14.04 -11.87 4.09
CA ARG A 109 -12.71 -11.44 4.51
C ARG A 109 -12.82 -10.48 5.70
N THR A 110 -11.77 -10.43 6.51
CA THR A 110 -11.67 -9.46 7.60
C THR A 110 -11.52 -8.04 7.05
N PRO A 111 -12.47 -7.12 7.34
CA PRO A 111 -12.29 -5.71 7.02
C PRO A 111 -11.11 -5.12 7.78
N LYS A 112 -10.37 -4.20 7.15
CA LYS A 112 -9.31 -3.45 7.85
C LYS A 112 -9.89 -2.47 8.87
N ASP A 113 -10.93 -1.78 8.44
CA ASP A 113 -11.65 -0.71 9.14
C ASP A 113 -13.15 -0.86 8.84
N PHE A 114 -13.98 -0.29 9.71
CA PHE A 114 -15.42 -0.18 9.50
C PHE A 114 -15.80 1.30 9.44
N ASP A 115 -16.22 1.74 8.26
CA ASP A 115 -16.68 3.11 8.04
C ASP A 115 -18.19 3.17 8.18
N ILE A 116 -18.67 4.07 9.04
CA ILE A 116 -20.10 4.34 9.23
C ILE A 116 -20.47 5.63 8.51
N LEU A 117 -21.55 5.60 7.73
CA LEU A 117 -22.21 6.78 7.18
C LEU A 117 -23.55 6.97 7.89
N THR A 118 -23.84 8.20 8.32
CA THR A 118 -25.06 8.52 9.08
C THR A 118 -25.83 9.72 8.52
N SER A 119 -27.13 9.77 8.78
CA SER A 119 -27.96 10.97 8.57
C SER A 119 -27.73 12.06 9.63
N ALA A 120 -27.10 11.71 10.76
CA ALA A 120 -26.70 12.70 11.77
C ALA A 120 -25.66 13.68 11.22
N GLU A 121 -25.76 14.95 11.61
CA GLU A 121 -24.68 15.92 11.43
C GLU A 121 -23.49 15.57 12.32
N LEU A 122 -22.26 15.93 11.91
CA LEU A 122 -21.05 15.57 12.68
C LEU A 122 -21.08 16.09 14.12
N ARG A 123 -21.68 17.27 14.36
CA ARG A 123 -21.85 17.82 15.71
C ARG A 123 -22.81 16.98 16.57
N GLU A 124 -23.79 16.33 15.96
CA GLU A 124 -24.72 15.43 16.65
C GLU A 124 -24.05 14.09 16.97
N VAL A 125 -23.18 13.60 16.08
CA VAL A 125 -22.32 12.44 16.37
C VAL A 125 -21.46 12.72 17.61
N VAL A 126 -20.80 13.89 17.67
CA VAL A 126 -20.01 14.30 18.84
C VAL A 126 -20.87 14.37 20.12
N ARG A 127 -22.11 14.87 20.05
CA ARG A 127 -23.02 14.88 21.21
C ARG A 127 -23.47 13.49 21.64
N THR A 128 -23.44 12.52 20.73
CA THR A 128 -23.87 11.14 21.00
C THR A 128 -22.80 10.34 21.73
N PHE A 129 -21.52 10.63 21.51
CA PHE A 129 -20.41 9.85 22.05
C PHE A 129 -19.42 10.72 22.84
N SER A 130 -19.15 10.35 24.09
CA SER A 130 -18.28 11.12 24.99
C SER A 130 -16.83 11.22 24.51
N ARG A 131 -16.31 10.19 23.83
CA ARG A 131 -14.96 10.18 23.24
C ARG A 131 -15.04 10.26 21.71
N CYS A 132 -15.45 11.40 21.20
CA CYS A 132 -15.57 11.66 19.76
C CYS A 132 -14.95 13.00 19.40
N GLU A 133 -14.22 13.04 18.29
CA GLU A 133 -13.62 14.27 17.76
C GLU A 133 -13.88 14.38 16.25
N ILE A 134 -14.03 15.61 15.76
CA ILE A 134 -14.11 15.89 14.32
C ILE A 134 -12.69 16.13 13.83
N VAL A 135 -12.27 15.34 12.84
CA VAL A 135 -10.96 15.45 12.20
C VAL A 135 -11.12 15.80 10.73
N GLY A 136 -10.07 16.37 10.14
CA GLY A 136 -10.03 16.71 8.72
C GLY A 136 -10.66 18.08 8.42
N LYS A 137 -9.92 18.93 7.71
CA LYS A 137 -10.39 20.28 7.35
C LYS A 137 -11.24 20.27 6.08
N ARG A 138 -10.81 19.54 5.05
CA ARG A 138 -11.48 19.47 3.74
C ARG A 138 -12.57 18.41 3.68
N PHE A 139 -12.37 17.30 4.38
CA PHE A 139 -13.32 16.19 4.44
C PHE A 139 -13.52 15.87 5.92
N PRO A 140 -14.33 16.67 6.63
CA PRO A 140 -14.50 16.46 8.06
C PRO A 140 -15.24 15.14 8.30
N ILE A 141 -14.72 14.33 9.22
CA ILE A 141 -15.31 13.08 9.70
C ILE A 141 -15.17 13.01 11.22
N CYS A 142 -15.95 12.17 11.87
CA CYS A 142 -15.82 11.90 13.30
C CYS A 142 -14.96 10.66 13.53
N HIS A 143 -14.01 10.75 14.46
CA HIS A 143 -13.34 9.61 15.06
C HIS A 143 -14.00 9.29 16.41
N VAL A 144 -14.77 8.20 16.47
CA VAL A 144 -15.42 7.73 17.70
C VAL A 144 -14.55 6.66 18.34
N HIS A 145 -14.11 6.89 19.57
CA HIS A 145 -13.26 5.97 20.31
C HIS A 145 -14.08 5.08 21.25
N VAL A 146 -13.97 3.77 21.06
CA VAL A 146 -14.62 2.75 21.89
C VAL A 146 -13.55 1.81 22.43
N GLY A 147 -13.18 2.00 23.70
CA GLY A 147 -12.02 1.33 24.28
C GLY A 147 -10.72 1.81 23.61
N ASN A 148 -10.02 0.87 22.96
CA ASN A 148 -8.80 1.12 22.18
C ASN A 148 -9.08 1.21 20.67
N ASP A 149 -10.31 0.93 20.25
CA ASP A 149 -10.71 0.97 18.84
C ASP A 149 -11.19 2.36 18.45
N MET A 150 -10.86 2.76 17.22
CA MET A 150 -11.33 4.00 16.59
C MET A 150 -12.24 3.63 15.44
N ILE A 151 -13.46 4.21 15.42
CA ILE A 151 -14.46 4.01 14.37
C ILE A 151 -14.68 5.33 13.64
N GLU A 152 -14.53 5.31 12.31
CA GLU A 152 -14.78 6.46 11.46
C GLU A 152 -16.28 6.61 11.18
N VAL A 153 -16.80 7.81 11.44
CA VAL A 153 -18.21 8.16 11.19
C VAL A 153 -18.27 9.40 10.30
N SER A 154 -18.87 9.25 9.12
CA SER A 154 -19.13 10.32 8.16
C SER A 154 -20.61 10.69 8.10
N SER A 155 -20.93 11.90 7.66
CA SER A 155 -22.32 12.36 7.46
C SER A 155 -22.65 12.58 5.98
N PHE A 156 -23.90 12.31 5.58
CA PHE A 156 -24.39 12.60 4.22
C PHE A 156 -24.27 14.08 3.87
N SER A 157 -24.55 14.99 4.82
CA SER A 157 -24.51 16.44 4.60
C SER A 157 -23.12 16.92 4.18
N THR A 158 -22.10 16.43 4.87
CA THR A 158 -20.70 16.77 4.65
C THR A 158 -20.19 16.15 3.34
N SER A 159 -20.65 14.94 3.00
CA SER A 159 -20.34 14.32 1.72
C SER A 159 -20.94 15.10 0.54
N ALA A 160 -22.16 15.63 0.67
CA ALA A 160 -22.80 16.41 -0.40
C ALA A 160 -22.13 17.77 -0.64
N GLN A 161 -21.66 18.44 0.43
CA GLN A 161 -21.01 19.76 0.32
C GLN A 161 -19.62 19.70 -0.32
N ASN A 162 -18.88 18.61 -0.13
CA ASN A 162 -17.52 18.46 -0.63
C ASN A 162 -17.44 17.86 -2.05
N SER A 163 -18.59 17.75 -2.73
CA SER A 163 -18.68 17.20 -4.07
C SER A 163 -18.59 18.29 -5.15
N PRO A 164 -17.53 18.32 -5.98
CA PRO A 164 -17.52 19.13 -7.20
C PRO A 164 -18.49 18.58 -8.26
N ARG A 165 -18.99 17.35 -8.07
CA ARG A 165 -19.81 16.59 -9.01
C ARG A 165 -21.27 16.49 -8.56
N ASN A 166 -21.79 17.52 -7.90
CA ASN A 166 -23.23 17.58 -7.62
C ASN A 166 -23.98 17.63 -8.94
N MET A 167 -24.35 16.45 -9.45
CA MET A 167 -25.38 16.35 -10.46
C MET A 167 -26.67 16.82 -9.79
N ARG A 168 -26.98 18.10 -9.99
CA ARG A 168 -28.37 18.51 -10.05
C ARG A 168 -28.96 17.72 -11.21
N THR A 169 -29.51 16.55 -10.93
CA THR A 169 -30.30 15.80 -11.91
C THR A 169 -31.44 16.70 -12.34
N GLY A 170 -31.23 17.37 -13.47
CA GLY A 170 -32.25 18.08 -14.21
C GLY A 170 -33.22 17.05 -14.78
N SER A 171 -34.21 16.70 -13.98
CA SER A 171 -35.54 16.35 -14.47
C SER A 171 -36.51 16.94 -13.48
N GLY A 172 -37.26 17.94 -13.95
CA GLY A 172 -38.16 18.72 -13.11
C GLY A 172 -39.18 17.82 -12.43
N LYS A 173 -39.20 17.86 -11.10
CA LYS A 173 -40.41 17.91 -10.29
C LYS A 173 -40.07 18.64 -9.00
N SER A 174 -40.75 19.75 -8.82
CA SER A 174 -40.76 20.61 -7.65
C SER A 174 -41.37 19.89 -6.44
N SER A 175 -40.98 20.38 -5.25
CA SER A 175 -41.57 20.13 -3.92
C SER A 175 -41.27 18.79 -3.22
N GLY A 176 -40.72 18.89 -2.00
CA GLY A 176 -40.83 17.87 -0.94
C GLY A 176 -39.83 16.71 -0.99
N SER A 177 -38.98 16.62 0.04
CA SER A 177 -38.08 15.50 0.39
C SER A 177 -37.18 14.98 -0.74
N TYR A 178 -35.86 15.14 -0.60
CA TYR A 178 -34.95 14.31 -1.39
C TYR A 178 -35.29 12.83 -1.12
N ASP A 179 -35.55 12.06 -2.17
CA ASP A 179 -35.70 10.61 -2.07
C ASP A 179 -34.45 10.03 -1.39
N GLU A 180 -34.63 9.23 -0.33
CA GLU A 180 -33.52 8.62 0.43
C GLU A 180 -32.57 7.85 -0.49
N ASP A 181 -33.12 7.19 -1.53
CA ASP A 181 -32.33 6.50 -2.53
C ASP A 181 -31.43 7.46 -3.34
N SER A 182 -31.90 8.67 -3.62
CA SER A 182 -31.09 9.71 -4.30
C SER A 182 -29.93 10.19 -3.42
N ILE A 183 -30.14 10.36 -2.10
CA ILE A 183 -29.06 10.73 -1.17
C ILE A 183 -27.99 9.64 -1.12
N ARG A 184 -28.42 8.37 -0.98
CA ARG A 184 -27.53 7.21 -0.96
C ARG A 184 -26.75 7.06 -2.27
N PHE A 185 -27.45 7.18 -3.40
CA PHE A 185 -26.84 7.12 -4.73
C PHE A 185 -25.77 8.21 -4.92
N ASN A 186 -26.07 9.45 -4.56
CA ASN A 186 -25.11 10.55 -4.65
C ASN A 186 -23.86 10.30 -3.80
N ASN A 187 -23.98 9.70 -2.62
CA ASN A 187 -22.80 9.29 -1.84
C ASN A 187 -21.99 8.21 -2.56
N CYS A 188 -22.65 7.21 -3.16
CA CYS A 188 -21.99 6.13 -3.89
C CYS A 188 -21.20 6.67 -5.10
N LEU A 189 -21.76 7.65 -5.83
CA LEU A 189 -21.12 8.26 -6.99
C LEU A 189 -19.76 8.90 -6.65
N GLN A 190 -19.57 9.42 -5.44
CA GLN A 190 -18.31 10.06 -5.05
C GLN A 190 -17.15 9.08 -4.82
N ARG A 191 -17.44 7.77 -4.81
CA ARG A 191 -16.45 6.74 -4.50
C ARG A 191 -15.53 6.43 -5.67
N ASP A 192 -14.42 5.80 -5.35
CA ASP A 192 -13.35 5.50 -6.29
C ASP A 192 -13.72 4.35 -7.24
N PHE A 193 -14.20 3.24 -6.69
CA PHE A 193 -14.49 2.00 -7.42
C PHE A 193 -15.90 1.48 -7.12
N THR A 194 -16.52 0.83 -8.10
CA THR A 194 -17.87 0.25 -8.02
C THR A 194 -18.01 -0.69 -6.83
N ILE A 195 -17.02 -1.54 -6.58
CA ILE A 195 -16.98 -2.49 -5.46
C ILE A 195 -16.87 -1.81 -4.09
N ASN A 196 -16.43 -0.56 -4.02
CA ASN A 196 -16.46 0.26 -2.81
C ASN A 196 -17.73 1.14 -2.75
N GLY A 197 -18.55 1.11 -3.80
CA GLY A 197 -19.82 1.82 -3.93
C GLY A 197 -21.00 1.17 -3.20
N LEU A 198 -20.75 0.18 -2.34
CA LEU A 198 -21.80 -0.59 -1.66
C LEU A 198 -22.10 0.02 -0.29
N MET A 199 -23.39 -0.01 0.08
CA MET A 199 -23.88 0.44 1.38
C MET A 199 -24.69 -0.67 2.04
N PHE A 200 -24.46 -0.92 3.32
CA PHE A 200 -25.15 -1.96 4.08
C PHE A 200 -25.86 -1.35 5.28
N ASP A 201 -27.18 -1.55 5.35
CA ASP A 201 -27.98 -1.28 6.54
C ASP A 201 -28.10 -2.56 7.39
N PRO A 202 -27.44 -2.63 8.56
CA PRO A 202 -27.47 -3.81 9.41
C PRO A 202 -28.82 -4.04 10.12
N TYR A 203 -29.69 -3.02 10.20
CA TYR A 203 -31.01 -3.11 10.84
C TYR A 203 -32.08 -3.53 9.85
N ALA A 204 -32.11 -2.92 8.67
CA ALA A 204 -32.98 -3.35 7.57
C ALA A 204 -32.51 -4.67 6.95
N LYS A 205 -31.25 -5.07 7.19
CA LYS A 205 -30.60 -6.26 6.62
C LYS A 205 -30.50 -6.18 5.10
N VAL A 206 -30.34 -4.98 4.56
CA VAL A 206 -30.30 -4.69 3.12
C VAL A 206 -28.93 -4.14 2.71
N VAL A 207 -28.39 -4.68 1.63
CA VAL A 207 -27.25 -4.09 0.90
C VAL A 207 -27.79 -3.36 -0.34
N TYR A 208 -27.44 -2.09 -0.46
CA TYR A 208 -27.75 -1.24 -1.59
C TYR A 208 -26.56 -1.26 -2.57
N ASP A 209 -26.85 -1.60 -3.82
CA ASP A 209 -25.91 -1.53 -4.94
C ASP A 209 -26.51 -0.68 -6.06
N TYR A 210 -26.02 0.56 -6.16
CA TYR A 210 -26.45 1.51 -7.19
C TYR A 210 -25.51 1.52 -8.41
N LEU A 211 -24.35 0.87 -8.33
CA LEU A 211 -23.24 1.03 -9.28
C LEU A 211 -22.81 -0.28 -9.94
N GLY A 212 -23.47 -1.39 -9.64
CA GLY A 212 -23.10 -2.73 -10.13
C GLY A 212 -21.89 -3.32 -9.41
N GLY A 213 -21.60 -2.88 -8.18
CA GLY A 213 -20.47 -3.37 -7.39
C GLY A 213 -20.54 -4.87 -7.09
N ILE A 214 -21.75 -5.44 -6.94
CA ILE A 214 -21.93 -6.87 -6.70
C ILE A 214 -21.53 -7.71 -7.92
N GLU A 215 -21.82 -7.24 -9.13
CA GLU A 215 -21.41 -7.93 -10.35
C GLU A 215 -19.90 -7.87 -10.54
N ASP A 216 -19.28 -6.75 -10.22
CA ASP A 216 -17.83 -6.60 -10.29
C ASP A 216 -17.11 -7.44 -9.22
N ILE A 217 -17.69 -7.59 -8.02
CA ILE A 217 -17.21 -8.55 -7.02
C ILE A 217 -17.29 -9.98 -7.56
N LYS A 218 -18.43 -10.39 -8.14
CA LYS A 218 -18.61 -11.73 -8.73
C LYS A 218 -17.63 -12.00 -9.86
N LYS A 219 -17.32 -10.98 -10.67
CA LYS A 219 -16.36 -11.05 -11.79
C LYS A 219 -14.91 -10.83 -11.35
N ALA A 220 -14.64 -10.68 -10.04
CA ALA A 220 -13.33 -10.36 -9.48
C ALA A 220 -12.63 -9.20 -10.22
N LYS A 221 -13.38 -8.10 -10.44
CA LYS A 221 -12.97 -6.98 -11.29
C LYS A 221 -12.98 -5.65 -10.52
N ILE A 222 -11.96 -4.84 -10.73
CA ILE A 222 -11.90 -3.45 -10.28
C ILE A 222 -12.25 -2.54 -11.44
N ARG A 223 -13.29 -1.74 -11.24
CA ARG A 223 -13.75 -0.71 -12.16
C ARG A 223 -13.99 0.58 -11.39
N THR A 224 -13.56 1.71 -11.96
CA THR A 224 -13.85 3.04 -11.42
C THR A 224 -15.35 3.34 -11.53
N VAL A 225 -15.90 4.13 -10.60
CA VAL A 225 -17.32 4.51 -10.66
C VAL A 225 -17.65 5.31 -11.92
N PHE A 226 -16.73 6.21 -12.29
CA PHE A 226 -16.79 6.99 -13.52
C PHE A 226 -15.63 6.59 -14.44
N HIS A 227 -15.63 7.17 -15.65
CA HIS A 227 -14.52 7.05 -16.59
C HIS A 227 -13.16 7.26 -15.89
N ALA A 228 -12.26 6.30 -16.04
CA ALA A 228 -11.02 6.19 -15.28
C ALA A 228 -10.09 7.38 -15.53
N GLY A 229 -10.03 7.88 -16.77
CA GLY A 229 -9.24 9.07 -17.10
C GLY A 229 -9.62 10.29 -16.25
N THR A 230 -10.92 10.59 -16.16
CA THR A 230 -11.42 11.70 -15.34
C THR A 230 -11.24 11.42 -13.86
N SER A 231 -11.50 10.17 -13.43
CA SER A 231 -11.36 9.76 -12.03
C SER A 231 -9.93 9.95 -11.50
N PHE A 232 -8.92 9.57 -12.28
CA PHE A 232 -7.52 9.68 -11.89
C PHE A 232 -6.96 11.10 -11.99
N GLN A 233 -7.50 11.94 -12.87
CA GLN A 233 -7.13 13.36 -12.94
C GLN A 233 -7.64 14.13 -11.71
N GLU A 234 -8.85 13.82 -11.25
CA GLU A 234 -9.41 14.45 -10.04
C GLU A 234 -8.72 14.02 -8.76
N ASP A 235 -8.50 12.72 -8.60
CA ASP A 235 -7.79 12.16 -7.46
C ASP A 235 -6.80 11.10 -7.93
N CYS A 236 -5.55 11.52 -8.13
CA CYS A 236 -4.46 10.64 -8.53
C CYS A 236 -4.12 9.57 -7.48
N ALA A 237 -4.58 9.70 -6.23
CA ALA A 237 -4.42 8.63 -5.23
C ALA A 237 -5.22 7.38 -5.61
N ARG A 238 -6.26 7.51 -6.43
CA ARG A 238 -7.04 6.38 -6.95
C ARG A 238 -6.20 5.43 -7.80
N ILE A 239 -5.11 5.87 -8.43
CA ILE A 239 -4.17 4.99 -9.16
C ILE A 239 -3.53 3.99 -8.19
N LEU A 240 -2.97 4.49 -7.08
CA LEU A 240 -2.37 3.64 -6.05
C LEU A 240 -3.42 2.80 -5.33
N ARG A 241 -4.58 3.36 -4.99
CA ARG A 241 -5.68 2.61 -4.37
C ARG A 241 -6.18 1.47 -5.24
N GLY A 242 -6.37 1.70 -6.55
CA GLY A 242 -6.80 0.66 -7.48
C GLY A 242 -5.79 -0.47 -7.58
N THR A 243 -4.51 -0.13 -7.67
CA THR A 243 -3.39 -1.09 -7.66
C THR A 243 -3.37 -1.91 -6.36
N ARG A 244 -3.52 -1.23 -5.22
CA ARG A 244 -3.55 -1.85 -3.89
C ARG A 244 -4.72 -2.81 -3.71
N ILE A 245 -5.93 -2.37 -4.08
CA ILE A 245 -7.13 -3.19 -3.95
C ILE A 245 -7.04 -4.39 -4.89
N ALA A 246 -6.48 -4.24 -6.10
CA ALA A 246 -6.25 -5.35 -7.04
C ALA A 246 -5.32 -6.39 -6.42
N ALA A 247 -4.18 -5.96 -5.88
CA ALA A 247 -3.21 -6.83 -5.25
C ALA A 247 -3.80 -7.56 -4.04
N ARG A 248 -4.43 -6.83 -3.11
CA ARG A 248 -4.98 -7.40 -1.88
C ARG A 248 -6.11 -8.40 -2.14
N LEU A 249 -6.96 -8.13 -3.12
CA LEU A 249 -8.11 -8.99 -3.41
C LEU A 249 -7.79 -10.11 -4.39
N GLY A 250 -6.72 -9.99 -5.18
CA GLY A 250 -6.45 -10.85 -6.33
C GLY A 250 -7.39 -10.54 -7.51
N PHE A 251 -7.95 -9.32 -7.56
CA PHE A 251 -8.89 -8.93 -8.60
C PHE A 251 -8.16 -8.42 -9.84
N THR A 252 -8.74 -8.67 -11.00
CA THR A 252 -8.30 -8.07 -12.26
C THR A 252 -8.79 -6.64 -12.37
N ILE A 253 -8.05 -5.78 -13.07
CA ILE A 253 -8.49 -4.41 -13.35
C ILE A 253 -9.21 -4.41 -14.70
N SER A 254 -10.35 -3.72 -14.80
CA SER A 254 -11.10 -3.61 -16.06
C SER A 254 -10.23 -3.07 -17.19
N LYS A 255 -10.51 -3.42 -18.46
CA LYS A 255 -9.68 -3.01 -19.61
C LYS A 255 -9.51 -1.48 -19.68
N GLU A 256 -10.61 -0.75 -19.57
CA GLU A 256 -10.63 0.72 -19.57
C GLU A 256 -9.86 1.31 -18.38
N THR A 257 -10.14 0.83 -17.17
CA THR A 257 -9.42 1.29 -15.96
C THR A 257 -7.93 0.98 -16.04
N ALA A 258 -7.54 -0.19 -16.55
CA ALA A 258 -6.14 -0.59 -16.70
C ALA A 258 -5.39 0.24 -17.75
N HIS A 259 -6.07 0.60 -18.85
CA HIS A 259 -5.52 1.47 -19.89
C HIS A 259 -5.15 2.84 -19.31
N PHE A 260 -6.09 3.50 -18.62
CA PHE A 260 -5.84 4.80 -18.00
C PHE A 260 -4.88 4.73 -16.82
N LEU A 261 -4.90 3.65 -16.04
CA LEU A 261 -3.98 3.47 -14.92
C LEU A 261 -2.53 3.43 -15.42
N LYS A 262 -2.26 2.73 -16.53
CA LYS A 262 -0.95 2.73 -17.18
C LYS A 262 -0.58 4.12 -17.72
N ASN A 263 -1.45 4.70 -18.53
CA ASN A 263 -1.14 5.93 -19.27
C ASN A 263 -1.06 7.17 -18.37
N LEU A 264 -1.75 7.16 -17.22
CA LEU A 264 -1.75 8.26 -16.25
C LEU A 264 -0.93 7.95 -14.99
N SER A 265 -0.16 6.86 -14.97
CA SER A 265 0.67 6.44 -13.82
C SER A 265 1.59 7.55 -13.31
N PHE A 266 2.11 8.39 -14.21
CA PHE A 266 2.95 9.55 -13.87
C PHE A 266 2.26 10.58 -12.96
N LEU A 267 0.92 10.64 -12.93
CA LEU A 267 0.18 11.55 -12.05
C LEU A 267 0.41 11.26 -10.56
N VAL A 268 0.86 10.05 -10.21
CA VAL A 268 1.25 9.70 -8.84
C VAL A 268 2.30 10.66 -8.29
N GLN A 269 3.13 11.27 -9.16
CA GLN A 269 4.13 12.25 -8.73
C GLN A 269 3.52 13.53 -8.12
N ARG A 270 2.24 13.82 -8.40
CA ARG A 270 1.51 14.97 -7.84
C ARG A 270 1.08 14.75 -6.39
N LEU A 271 1.13 13.51 -5.89
CA LEU A 271 0.70 13.18 -4.54
C LEU A 271 1.69 13.70 -3.51
N HIS A 272 1.15 14.19 -2.39
CA HIS A 272 1.97 14.50 -1.23
C HIS A 272 2.68 13.23 -0.73
N ARG A 273 3.96 13.36 -0.32
CA ARG A 273 4.80 12.23 0.11
C ARG A 273 4.16 11.37 1.20
N GLY A 274 3.47 12.00 2.16
CA GLY A 274 2.74 11.28 3.21
C GLY A 274 1.62 10.39 2.66
N ARG A 275 0.95 10.81 1.57
CA ARG A 275 -0.08 9.99 0.92
C ARG A 275 0.53 8.80 0.19
N ILE A 276 1.66 9.00 -0.47
CA ILE A 276 2.42 7.94 -1.13
C ILE A 276 2.88 6.92 -0.08
N LEU A 277 3.49 7.38 1.01
CA LEU A 277 3.92 6.52 2.11
C LEU A 277 2.76 5.69 2.67
N MET A 278 1.59 6.30 2.88
CA MET A 278 0.41 5.61 3.38
C MET A 278 -0.05 4.49 2.44
N GLU A 279 -0.17 4.75 1.13
CA GLU A 279 -0.59 3.72 0.17
C GLU A 279 0.47 2.63 0.01
N MET A 280 1.77 2.99 0.00
CA MET A 280 2.88 2.03 -0.01
C MET A 280 2.88 1.15 1.24
N ASN A 281 2.62 1.73 2.42
CA ASN A 281 2.52 0.96 3.64
C ASN A 281 1.36 -0.04 3.58
N TYR A 282 0.19 0.39 3.09
CA TYR A 282 -0.93 -0.55 2.93
C TYR A 282 -0.67 -1.65 1.91
N MET A 283 0.15 -1.41 0.89
CA MET A 283 0.56 -2.43 -0.07
C MET A 283 1.54 -3.43 0.54
N LEU A 284 2.55 -2.95 1.29
CA LEU A 284 3.69 -3.74 1.71
C LEU A 284 3.58 -4.34 3.12
N ALA A 285 2.72 -3.81 3.99
CA ALA A 285 2.65 -4.19 5.40
C ALA A 285 1.40 -4.99 5.78
N TYR A 286 0.49 -5.28 4.85
CA TYR A 286 -0.84 -5.87 5.14
C TYR A 286 -1.10 -7.20 4.41
N GLY A 287 -0.03 -7.91 4.00
CA GLY A 287 -0.14 -9.27 3.43
C GLY A 287 -0.45 -9.33 1.94
N SER A 288 -0.03 -8.33 1.16
CA SER A 288 -0.18 -8.31 -0.31
C SER A 288 1.00 -7.63 -1.02
N ALA A 289 2.17 -7.62 -0.41
CA ALA A 289 3.35 -6.91 -0.86
C ALA A 289 3.86 -7.44 -2.20
N GLU A 290 3.97 -8.76 -2.36
CA GLU A 290 4.46 -9.40 -3.58
C GLU A 290 3.56 -9.09 -4.77
N ALA A 291 2.25 -9.28 -4.60
CA ALA A 291 1.24 -8.94 -5.60
C ALA A 291 1.24 -7.42 -5.92
N SER A 292 1.44 -6.57 -4.91
CA SER A 292 1.51 -5.12 -5.09
C SER A 292 2.72 -4.71 -5.93
N LEU A 293 3.91 -5.24 -5.62
CA LEU A 293 5.14 -4.98 -6.39
C LEU A 293 4.98 -5.41 -7.86
N ARG A 294 4.35 -6.56 -8.12
CA ARG A 294 4.04 -7.00 -9.49
C ARG A 294 3.13 -6.03 -10.22
N LEU A 295 2.08 -5.53 -9.58
CA LEU A 295 1.16 -4.59 -10.23
C LEU A 295 1.80 -3.21 -10.44
N LEU A 296 2.57 -2.72 -9.46
CA LEU A 296 3.35 -1.49 -9.62
C LEU A 296 4.31 -1.60 -10.82
N TRP A 297 4.99 -2.74 -10.97
CA TRP A 297 5.86 -3.01 -12.11
C TRP A 297 5.09 -3.12 -13.43
N LYS A 298 3.96 -3.84 -13.42
CA LYS A 298 3.11 -4.02 -14.59
C LYS A 298 2.64 -2.69 -15.20
N PHE A 299 2.36 -1.70 -14.35
CA PHE A 299 1.75 -0.44 -14.75
C PHE A 299 2.70 0.76 -14.82
N GLY A 300 4.01 0.59 -14.61
CA GLY A 300 4.96 1.70 -14.73
C GLY A 300 5.12 2.57 -13.49
N ILE A 301 4.52 2.15 -12.37
CA ILE A 301 4.50 2.94 -11.13
C ILE A 301 5.74 2.63 -10.28
N LEU A 302 6.29 1.42 -10.39
CA LEU A 302 7.47 1.03 -9.62
C LEU A 302 8.69 1.90 -9.98
N GLU A 303 8.85 2.27 -11.25
CA GLU A 303 9.89 3.19 -11.72
C GLU A 303 9.80 4.58 -11.13
N ILE A 304 8.63 4.98 -10.63
CA ILE A 304 8.42 6.28 -10.02
C ILE A 304 8.69 6.19 -8.52
N LEU A 305 8.12 5.18 -7.86
CA LEU A 305 8.11 5.07 -6.40
C LEU A 305 9.31 4.32 -5.83
N LEU A 306 9.76 3.25 -6.47
CA LEU A 306 10.88 2.42 -6.02
C LEU A 306 11.88 2.20 -7.17
N PRO A 307 12.56 3.27 -7.66
CA PRO A 307 13.34 3.21 -8.90
C PRO A 307 14.54 2.26 -8.80
N ILE A 308 15.13 2.12 -7.61
CA ILE A 308 16.19 1.15 -7.31
C ILE A 308 15.72 -0.28 -7.60
N GLN A 309 14.55 -0.67 -7.08
CA GLN A 309 14.01 -2.01 -7.27
C GLN A 309 13.52 -2.20 -8.70
N ALA A 310 13.01 -1.15 -9.35
CA ALA A 310 12.70 -1.20 -10.77
C ALA A 310 13.95 -1.45 -11.62
N ALA A 311 15.07 -0.77 -11.34
CA ALA A 311 16.34 -0.95 -12.05
C ALA A 311 16.85 -2.39 -11.97
N TYR A 312 16.72 -3.01 -10.79
CA TYR A 312 16.98 -4.43 -10.58
C TYR A 312 16.12 -5.34 -11.46
N LEU A 313 14.80 -5.08 -11.56
CA LEU A 313 13.91 -5.88 -12.41
C LEU A 313 14.28 -5.76 -13.88
N VAL A 314 14.68 -4.57 -14.33
CA VAL A 314 15.13 -4.40 -15.73
C VAL A 314 16.46 -5.11 -15.96
N HIS A 315 17.44 -4.95 -15.07
CA HIS A 315 18.77 -5.55 -15.19
C HIS A 315 18.70 -7.09 -15.29
N THR A 316 17.79 -7.70 -14.54
CA THR A 316 17.56 -9.15 -14.53
C THR A 316 16.69 -9.65 -15.69
N GLY A 317 16.27 -8.78 -16.60
CA GLY A 317 15.37 -9.12 -17.69
C GLY A 317 13.96 -9.51 -17.25
N PHE A 318 13.53 -9.09 -16.06
CA PHE A 318 12.21 -9.41 -15.51
C PHE A 318 11.11 -8.57 -16.18
N LYS A 319 10.38 -9.19 -17.13
CA LYS A 319 9.36 -8.50 -17.93
C LYS A 319 8.15 -8.08 -17.07
N ARG A 320 7.45 -7.01 -17.47
CA ARG A 320 6.26 -6.47 -16.75
C ARG A 320 5.11 -7.45 -16.51
N ARG A 321 5.02 -8.51 -17.30
CA ARG A 321 3.98 -9.56 -17.19
C ARG A 321 4.57 -10.92 -16.81
N ASP A 322 5.81 -10.92 -16.33
CA ASP A 322 6.48 -12.15 -15.93
C ASP A 322 5.78 -12.79 -14.72
N LYS A 323 5.65 -14.11 -14.79
CA LYS A 323 5.05 -14.94 -13.74
C LYS A 323 6.11 -15.60 -12.86
N ARG A 324 7.39 -15.57 -13.28
CA ARG A 324 8.50 -16.08 -12.48
C ARG A 324 8.61 -15.32 -11.16
N SER A 325 9.30 -15.92 -10.20
CA SER A 325 9.73 -15.25 -8.96
C SER A 325 11.22 -14.89 -9.06
N ASN A 326 11.64 -13.97 -8.19
CA ASN A 326 13.03 -13.59 -7.96
C ASN A 326 13.22 -13.35 -6.45
N MET A 327 14.41 -12.96 -5.98
CA MET A 327 14.64 -12.82 -4.54
C MET A 327 13.77 -11.71 -3.93
N LEU A 328 13.64 -10.55 -4.58
CA LEU A 328 12.76 -9.45 -4.14
C LEU A 328 11.33 -9.93 -3.88
N LEU A 329 10.73 -10.57 -4.88
CA LEU A 329 9.35 -11.04 -4.80
C LEU A 329 9.22 -12.19 -3.80
N SER A 330 10.25 -13.04 -3.64
CA SER A 330 10.23 -14.14 -2.68
C SER A 330 10.31 -13.65 -1.23
N LEU A 331 11.13 -12.61 -0.96
CA LEU A 331 11.18 -11.94 0.36
C LEU A 331 9.79 -11.42 0.73
N PHE A 332 9.16 -10.66 -0.17
CA PHE A 332 7.84 -10.11 0.09
C PHE A 332 6.72 -11.16 0.10
N GLY A 333 6.83 -12.24 -0.69
CA GLY A 333 5.89 -13.36 -0.65
C GLY A 333 6.01 -14.17 0.65
N ASN A 334 7.20 -14.25 1.25
CA ASN A 334 7.38 -14.82 2.58
C ASN A 334 6.87 -13.89 3.69
N LEU A 335 7.06 -12.58 3.56
CA LEU A 335 6.44 -11.59 4.44
C LEU A 335 4.90 -11.70 4.40
N ASP A 336 4.32 -11.81 3.21
CA ASP A 336 2.86 -11.88 3.02
C ASP A 336 2.22 -13.09 3.73
N LYS A 337 2.94 -14.21 3.86
CA LYS A 337 2.46 -15.39 4.60
C LYS A 337 2.28 -15.13 6.09
N LEU A 338 2.96 -14.13 6.64
CA LEU A 338 2.95 -13.80 8.06
C LEU A 338 1.96 -12.68 8.41
N LEU A 339 1.50 -11.92 7.41
CA LEU A 339 0.70 -10.72 7.62
C LEU A 339 -0.72 -10.88 7.11
N ALA A 340 -1.62 -10.04 7.60
CA ALA A 340 -3.00 -9.93 7.14
C ALA A 340 -3.53 -8.52 7.40
N PRO A 341 -4.71 -8.13 6.88
CA PRO A 341 -5.26 -6.80 7.09
C PRO A 341 -5.41 -6.38 8.56
N ASP A 342 -5.73 -7.33 9.44
CA ASP A 342 -5.87 -7.19 10.89
C ASP A 342 -4.57 -7.46 11.66
N ARG A 343 -3.52 -7.89 10.95
CA ARG A 343 -2.22 -8.28 11.50
C ARG A 343 -1.08 -7.67 10.66
N PRO A 344 -0.98 -6.33 10.60
CA PRO A 344 0.03 -5.66 9.80
C PRO A 344 1.40 -5.63 10.49
N CYS A 345 2.44 -5.26 9.74
CA CYS A 345 3.75 -4.93 10.30
C CYS A 345 4.04 -3.42 10.31
N HIS A 346 5.01 -2.99 11.13
CA HIS A 346 5.53 -1.63 11.07
C HIS A 346 6.29 -1.37 9.76
N SER A 347 6.25 -0.12 9.28
CA SER A 347 6.83 0.25 7.99
C SER A 347 8.34 0.03 7.90
N SER A 348 9.05 0.07 9.02
CA SER A 348 10.50 -0.15 9.06
C SER A 348 10.89 -1.56 8.59
N LEU A 349 10.00 -2.55 8.74
CA LEU A 349 10.29 -3.93 8.33
C LEU A 349 10.38 -4.07 6.81
N TRP A 350 9.38 -3.61 6.06
CA TRP A 350 9.45 -3.70 4.60
C TRP A 350 10.54 -2.81 4.02
N LEU A 351 10.84 -1.67 4.67
CA LEU A 351 11.93 -0.79 4.24
C LEU A 351 13.30 -1.46 4.41
N THR A 352 13.51 -2.17 5.52
CA THR A 352 14.76 -2.92 5.74
C THR A 352 14.90 -4.12 4.84
N ILE A 353 13.80 -4.80 4.48
CA ILE A 353 13.80 -5.85 3.46
C ILE A 353 14.23 -5.29 2.09
N LEU A 354 13.76 -4.10 1.69
CA LEU A 354 14.19 -3.45 0.45
C LEU A 354 15.68 -3.10 0.46
N ALA A 355 16.18 -2.59 1.58
CA ALA A 355 17.61 -2.25 1.75
C ALA A 355 18.50 -3.49 1.73
N LEU A 356 18.10 -4.56 2.43
CA LEU A 356 18.76 -5.86 2.38
C LEU A 356 18.85 -6.40 0.95
N HIS A 357 17.71 -6.40 0.25
CA HIS A 357 17.65 -6.87 -1.13
C HIS A 357 18.58 -6.04 -2.03
N LYS A 358 18.58 -4.71 -1.89
CA LYS A 358 19.50 -3.85 -2.65
C LYS A 358 20.97 -4.22 -2.37
N ALA A 359 21.36 -4.37 -1.11
CA ALA A 359 22.74 -4.71 -0.75
C ALA A 359 23.18 -6.04 -1.37
N LEU A 360 22.29 -7.05 -1.38
CA LEU A 360 22.55 -8.34 -2.01
C LEU A 360 22.58 -8.28 -3.54
N ALA A 361 21.74 -7.43 -4.15
CA ALA A 361 21.72 -7.23 -5.59
C ALA A 361 22.97 -6.48 -6.09
N ASP A 362 23.47 -5.50 -5.34
CA ASP A 362 24.70 -4.76 -5.68
C ASP A 362 25.95 -5.62 -5.43
N GLN A 363 25.96 -6.40 -4.34
CA GLN A 363 27.06 -7.27 -3.98
C GLN A 363 26.52 -8.63 -3.48
N PRO A 364 26.45 -9.65 -4.36
CA PRO A 364 26.03 -11.00 -3.98
C PRO A 364 26.86 -11.56 -2.83
N ARG A 365 26.22 -12.32 -1.94
CA ARG A 365 26.86 -12.86 -0.73
C ARG A 365 26.70 -14.37 -0.64
N TYR A 366 27.61 -15.01 0.09
CA TYR A 366 27.46 -16.41 0.46
C TYR A 366 26.21 -16.61 1.33
N PRO A 367 25.43 -17.69 1.14
CA PRO A 367 24.27 -18.00 1.96
C PRO A 367 24.58 -18.07 3.47
N SER A 368 25.79 -18.50 3.83
CA SER A 368 26.29 -18.53 5.21
C SER A 368 26.43 -17.13 5.82
N VAL A 369 26.92 -16.14 5.06
CA VAL A 369 27.00 -14.74 5.48
C VAL A 369 25.61 -14.19 5.76
N VAL A 370 24.66 -14.44 4.84
CA VAL A 370 23.27 -14.00 5.02
C VAL A 370 22.62 -14.68 6.23
N ALA A 371 22.86 -15.98 6.42
CA ALA A 371 22.38 -16.72 7.59
C ALA A 371 22.93 -16.16 8.91
N ALA A 372 24.25 -15.97 8.99
CA ALA A 372 24.92 -15.47 10.19
C ALA A 372 24.48 -14.03 10.52
N PHE A 373 24.39 -13.14 9.53
CA PHE A 373 23.85 -11.79 9.73
C PHE A 373 22.41 -11.84 10.26
N THR A 374 21.57 -12.67 9.65
CA THR A 374 20.15 -12.80 10.02
C THR A 374 19.97 -13.32 11.45
N LEU A 375 20.78 -14.32 11.84
CA LEU A 375 20.80 -14.86 13.20
C LEU A 375 21.37 -13.84 14.21
N ALA A 376 22.38 -13.06 13.83
CA ALA A 376 22.92 -12.00 14.69
C ALA A 376 21.86 -10.93 14.97
N VAL A 377 21.11 -10.51 13.95
CA VAL A 377 19.98 -9.57 14.11
C VAL A 377 18.90 -10.16 15.04
N HIS A 378 18.55 -11.44 14.86
CA HIS A 378 17.59 -12.11 15.74
C HIS A 378 18.07 -12.19 17.20
N ASN A 379 19.36 -12.47 17.40
CA ASN A 379 19.98 -12.66 18.71
C ASN A 379 20.45 -11.36 19.37
N GLY A 380 20.07 -10.20 18.84
CA GLY A 380 20.40 -8.89 19.42
C GLY A 380 21.88 -8.56 19.36
N GLY A 381 22.55 -8.99 18.29
CA GLY A 381 23.92 -8.60 17.98
C GLY A 381 25.00 -9.61 18.34
N ASP A 382 24.65 -10.81 18.81
CA ASP A 382 25.64 -11.84 19.11
C ASP A 382 26.14 -12.52 17.82
N VAL A 383 27.04 -11.83 17.11
CA VAL A 383 27.60 -12.28 15.83
C VAL A 383 28.41 -13.57 16.01
N LEU A 384 29.16 -13.70 17.10
CA LEU A 384 29.97 -14.89 17.38
C LEU A 384 29.11 -16.13 17.58
N GLU A 385 28.02 -16.01 18.34
CA GLU A 385 27.06 -17.12 18.50
C GLU A 385 26.33 -17.40 17.19
N ALA A 386 25.93 -16.37 16.44
CA ALA A 386 25.30 -16.54 15.13
C ALA A 386 26.21 -17.31 14.15
N VAL A 387 27.50 -16.99 14.09
CA VAL A 387 28.50 -17.71 13.28
C VAL A 387 28.59 -19.19 13.68
N LYS A 388 28.62 -19.49 14.99
CA LYS A 388 28.62 -20.87 15.49
C LYS A 388 27.36 -21.64 15.11
N ILE A 389 26.19 -21.00 15.19
CA ILE A 389 24.91 -21.62 14.82
C ILE A 389 24.84 -21.85 13.31
N THR A 390 25.27 -20.87 12.50
CA THR A 390 25.26 -20.96 11.03
C THR A 390 26.01 -22.19 10.52
N ARG A 391 27.14 -22.56 11.13
CA ARG A 391 27.88 -23.77 10.76
C ARG A 391 27.11 -25.07 10.95
N LYS A 392 26.09 -25.07 11.81
CA LYS A 392 25.21 -26.22 12.04
C LYS A 392 24.02 -26.24 11.07
N VAL A 393 23.84 -25.20 10.24
CA VAL A 393 22.75 -25.14 9.27
C VAL A 393 23.09 -26.05 8.08
N THR A 394 22.44 -27.22 8.04
CA THR A 394 22.56 -28.20 6.95
C THR A 394 21.53 -27.99 5.83
N LYS A 395 20.65 -27.00 5.98
CA LYS A 395 19.54 -26.75 5.06
C LYS A 395 20.08 -26.23 3.72
N LEU A 396 19.59 -26.77 2.62
CA LEU A 396 19.94 -26.30 1.27
C LEU A 396 19.39 -24.90 1.03
N HIS A 397 20.25 -24.01 0.51
CA HIS A 397 19.86 -22.69 0.08
C HIS A 397 19.20 -22.73 -1.31
N ASN A 398 18.43 -21.69 -1.64
CA ASN A 398 17.86 -21.54 -2.96
C ASN A 398 18.90 -21.08 -3.98
N ARG A 399 19.30 -21.97 -4.88
CA ARG A 399 20.28 -21.71 -5.96
C ARG A 399 19.71 -20.89 -7.13
N SER A 400 18.41 -20.59 -7.14
CA SER A 400 17.79 -19.81 -8.23
C SER A 400 18.02 -18.30 -8.12
N PHE A 401 18.61 -17.83 -7.02
CA PHE A 401 18.84 -16.41 -6.75
C PHE A 401 20.28 -16.05 -7.10
N PHE A 402 20.46 -15.05 -7.96
CA PHE A 402 21.78 -14.59 -8.42
C PHE A 402 22.46 -13.68 -7.39
N GLU A 403 21.68 -13.20 -6.42
CA GLU A 403 22.12 -12.41 -5.28
C GLU A 403 22.81 -13.28 -4.21
N LEU A 404 22.77 -14.61 -4.38
CA LEU A 404 23.46 -15.58 -3.55
C LEU A 404 24.59 -16.22 -4.35
N LEU A 405 25.80 -16.21 -3.78
CA LEU A 405 26.94 -16.93 -4.33
C LEU A 405 26.77 -18.44 -4.14
N GLU A 406 27.55 -19.23 -4.88
CA GLU A 406 27.67 -20.66 -4.60
C GLU A 406 28.20 -20.86 -3.17
N ALA A 407 27.63 -21.82 -2.45
CA ALA A 407 27.98 -22.03 -1.06
C ALA A 407 29.44 -22.47 -0.91
N GLU A 408 30.18 -21.77 -0.06
CA GLU A 408 31.57 -22.04 0.28
C GLU A 408 31.75 -22.07 1.81
N GLU A 409 32.66 -22.91 2.29
CA GLU A 409 32.99 -22.99 3.71
C GLU A 409 34.00 -21.90 4.07
N LEU A 410 33.51 -20.84 4.73
CA LEU A 410 34.33 -19.76 5.25
C LEU A 410 34.83 -20.09 6.66
N ASP A 411 36.08 -19.74 6.96
CA ASP A 411 36.57 -19.76 8.34
C ASP A 411 35.83 -18.72 9.21
N SER A 412 36.01 -18.79 10.53
CA SER A 412 35.17 -18.02 11.46
C SER A 412 35.44 -16.53 11.37
N GLN A 413 36.69 -16.16 11.11
CA GLN A 413 37.10 -14.76 11.05
C GLN A 413 36.62 -14.15 9.74
N THR A 414 36.85 -14.83 8.62
CA THR A 414 36.34 -14.37 7.32
C THR A 414 34.82 -14.24 7.30
N LEU A 415 34.09 -15.21 7.88
CA LEU A 415 32.63 -15.13 7.97
C LEU A 415 32.18 -13.95 8.85
N LEU A 416 32.90 -13.65 9.93
CA LEU A 416 32.61 -12.49 10.79
C LEU A 416 32.85 -11.17 10.04
N ASP A 417 33.98 -11.04 9.35
CA ASP A 417 34.33 -9.85 8.57
C ASP A 417 33.32 -9.60 7.45
N GLU A 418 32.92 -10.65 6.75
CA GLU A 418 31.87 -10.61 5.71
C GLU A 418 30.50 -10.19 6.28
N VAL A 419 30.13 -10.64 7.49
CA VAL A 419 28.88 -10.22 8.15
C VAL A 419 28.91 -8.73 8.49
N MET A 420 30.04 -8.21 8.99
CA MET A 420 30.21 -6.79 9.31
C MET A 420 30.23 -5.92 8.04
N ASN A 421 30.85 -6.42 6.98
CA ASN A 421 30.84 -5.77 5.68
C ASN A 421 29.41 -5.74 5.10
N PHE A 422 28.67 -6.85 5.20
CA PHE A 422 27.30 -6.93 4.72
C PHE A 422 26.36 -5.98 5.49
N ASP A 423 26.48 -5.89 6.82
CA ASP A 423 25.77 -4.91 7.64
C ASP A 423 26.01 -3.47 7.15
N SER A 424 27.27 -3.14 6.81
CA SER A 424 27.64 -1.84 6.26
C SER A 424 26.98 -1.59 4.90
N SER A 425 26.99 -2.57 3.99
CA SER A 425 26.30 -2.49 2.69
C SER A 425 24.80 -2.25 2.82
N ILE A 426 24.14 -2.89 3.80
CA ILE A 426 22.69 -2.70 4.05
C ILE A 426 22.41 -1.27 4.55
N LYS A 427 23.24 -0.75 5.46
CA LYS A 427 23.13 0.62 5.97
C LYS A 427 23.36 1.65 4.88
N GLU A 428 24.31 1.40 3.98
CA GLU A 428 24.55 2.23 2.79
C GLU A 428 23.34 2.19 1.84
N ALA A 429 22.86 1.00 1.50
CA ALA A 429 21.68 0.80 0.65
C ALA A 429 20.46 1.56 1.19
N LEU A 430 20.23 1.50 2.50
CA LEU A 430 19.16 2.25 3.17
C LEU A 430 19.36 3.77 3.05
N GLY A 431 20.61 4.26 3.15
CA GLY A 431 20.96 5.67 2.92
C GLY A 431 20.65 6.10 1.48
N GLN A 432 21.06 5.31 0.49
CA GLN A 432 20.82 5.59 -0.93
C GLN A 432 19.32 5.65 -1.26
N MET A 433 18.49 4.83 -0.61
CA MET A 433 17.03 4.88 -0.77
C MET A 433 16.39 6.18 -0.25
N THR A 434 17.10 6.95 0.55
CA THR A 434 16.64 8.24 1.10
C THR A 434 17.30 9.47 0.45
N ASP A 435 18.15 9.26 -0.55
CA ASP A 435 18.86 10.32 -1.25
C ASP A 435 18.36 10.44 -2.71
N GLY A 436 17.81 11.61 -3.04
CA GLY A 436 17.26 11.90 -4.37
C GLY A 436 18.27 11.75 -5.51
N ARG A 437 19.58 11.91 -5.25
CA ARG A 437 20.63 11.73 -6.26
C ARG A 437 20.82 10.27 -6.66
N PHE A 438 20.71 9.36 -5.70
CA PHE A 438 20.81 7.91 -5.99
C PHE A 438 19.51 7.42 -6.63
N ILE A 439 18.37 7.90 -6.13
CA ILE A 439 17.05 7.58 -6.70
C ILE A 439 16.96 8.02 -8.17
N SER A 440 17.37 9.25 -8.50
CA SER A 440 17.34 9.75 -9.88
C SER A 440 18.29 9.02 -10.81
N LYS A 441 19.44 8.56 -10.30
CA LYS A 441 20.42 7.78 -11.06
C LYS A 441 19.99 6.32 -11.28
N ALA A 442 19.15 5.75 -10.42
CA ALA A 442 18.79 4.34 -10.47
C ALA A 442 18.23 3.91 -11.84
N MET A 443 17.42 4.78 -12.47
CA MET A 443 16.83 4.52 -13.77
C MET A 443 17.56 5.21 -14.95
N ALA A 444 18.71 5.87 -14.71
CA ALA A 444 19.42 6.64 -15.74
C ALA A 444 19.90 5.78 -16.93
N ALA A 445 20.16 4.49 -16.70
CA ALA A 445 20.52 3.54 -17.75
C ALA A 445 19.33 3.12 -18.66
N TYR A 446 18.11 3.58 -18.36
CA TYR A 446 16.88 3.18 -19.05
C TYR A 446 16.12 4.40 -19.58
N PRO A 447 16.46 4.90 -20.79
CA PRO A 447 15.94 6.17 -21.29
C PRO A 447 14.42 6.26 -21.46
N GLN A 448 13.75 5.10 -21.57
CA GLN A 448 12.29 5.01 -21.69
C GLN A 448 11.57 5.03 -20.33
N ALA A 449 12.31 4.97 -19.22
CA ALA A 449 11.75 5.05 -17.88
C ALA A 449 11.43 6.50 -17.52
N PRO A 450 10.34 6.76 -16.77
CA PRO A 450 10.08 8.10 -16.26
C PRO A 450 11.22 8.54 -15.33
N TYR A 451 11.62 9.80 -15.44
CA TYR A 451 12.50 10.39 -14.44
C TYR A 451 11.76 10.51 -13.10
N SER A 452 12.42 10.14 -12.01
CA SER A 452 11.92 10.30 -10.65
C SER A 452 13.09 10.51 -9.70
N ASP A 453 13.05 11.59 -8.92
CA ASP A 453 13.90 11.83 -7.75
C ASP A 453 13.10 11.70 -6.45
N MET A 454 11.97 10.97 -6.50
CA MET A 454 10.99 10.92 -5.45
C MET A 454 11.47 10.17 -4.21
N VAL A 455 11.88 10.94 -3.20
CA VAL A 455 12.10 10.44 -1.84
C VAL A 455 10.84 10.66 -1.00
N PHE A 456 10.15 9.58 -0.66
CA PHE A 456 8.96 9.63 0.20
C PHE A 456 9.18 9.03 1.60
N ILE A 457 10.35 8.45 1.87
CA ILE A 457 10.71 7.87 3.17
C ILE A 457 11.06 9.02 4.14
N PRO A 458 10.30 9.21 5.24
CA PRO A 458 10.62 10.22 6.24
C PRO A 458 11.87 9.86 7.04
N LEU A 459 12.58 10.86 7.58
CA LEU A 459 13.75 10.66 8.43
C LEU A 459 13.47 9.72 9.60
N GLN A 460 12.31 9.86 10.26
CA GLN A 460 11.96 8.98 11.38
C GLN A 460 11.89 7.51 10.97
N LEU A 461 11.26 7.22 9.82
CA LEU A 461 11.16 5.85 9.32
C LEU A 461 12.53 5.27 8.94
N TYR A 462 13.41 6.11 8.38
CA TYR A 462 14.81 5.75 8.13
C TYR A 462 15.54 5.39 9.43
N LEU A 463 15.39 6.20 10.48
CA LEU A 463 15.99 5.93 11.79
C LEU A 463 15.43 4.64 12.40
N ASP A 464 14.11 4.43 12.31
CA ASP A 464 13.45 3.20 12.77
C ASP A 464 14.00 1.95 12.06
N ALA A 465 14.20 2.04 10.75
CA ALA A 465 14.82 0.99 9.95
C ALA A 465 16.29 0.74 10.35
N ARG A 466 17.08 1.79 10.58
CA ARG A 466 18.48 1.65 11.03
C ARG A 466 18.59 0.96 12.38
N ARG A 467 17.70 1.28 13.33
CA ARG A 467 17.67 0.68 14.68
C ARG A 467 17.53 -0.85 14.68
N ILE A 468 16.97 -1.43 13.62
CA ILE A 468 16.88 -2.88 13.46
C ILE A 468 18.29 -3.49 13.43
N PHE A 469 19.24 -2.86 12.74
CA PHE A 469 20.60 -3.36 12.53
C PHE A 469 21.65 -2.81 13.51
N GLU A 470 21.32 -1.82 14.34
CA GLU A 470 22.24 -1.26 15.35
C GLU A 470 22.77 -2.28 16.36
N CYS A 471 22.08 -3.41 16.51
CA CYS A 471 22.56 -4.49 17.37
C CYS A 471 23.78 -5.22 16.78
N VAL A 472 23.96 -5.23 15.46
CA VAL A 472 25.12 -5.85 14.81
C VAL A 472 26.33 -4.92 15.02
N LYS A 473 27.00 -5.12 16.16
CA LYS A 473 28.27 -4.51 16.57
C LYS A 473 29.17 -5.62 17.10
N GLU A 474 30.46 -5.33 17.26
CA GLU A 474 31.43 -6.28 17.84
C GLU A 474 31.06 -6.77 19.26
N ASN A 475 30.15 -6.09 19.96
CA ASN A 475 29.70 -6.45 21.32
C ASN A 475 28.19 -6.67 21.41
N ARG A 476 27.79 -7.81 22.00
CA ARG A 476 26.39 -8.18 22.29
C ARG A 476 25.66 -7.07 23.06
N GLN A 477 24.41 -6.80 22.69
CA GLN A 477 23.54 -5.92 23.47
C GLN A 477 23.29 -6.52 24.87
N LYS A 478 23.80 -5.88 25.93
CA LYS A 478 23.62 -6.33 27.32
C LYS A 478 22.13 -6.42 27.68
N GLY A 479 21.72 -7.57 28.22
CA GLY A 479 20.33 -7.83 28.65
C GLY A 479 19.35 -8.18 27.53
N PHE A 480 19.79 -8.31 26.27
CA PHE A 480 18.90 -8.77 25.20
C PHE A 480 18.62 -10.27 25.32
N VAL A 481 17.32 -10.59 25.36
CA VAL A 481 16.82 -11.97 25.32
C VAL A 481 16.13 -12.16 23.97
N PRO A 482 16.66 -13.05 23.10
CA PRO A 482 16.01 -13.37 21.83
C PRO A 482 14.64 -13.98 22.08
N LYS A 483 13.68 -13.64 21.22
CA LYS A 483 12.35 -14.25 21.27
C LYS A 483 12.46 -15.72 20.90
N GLN A 484 12.15 -16.61 21.85
CA GLN A 484 12.23 -18.06 21.64
C GLN A 484 10.93 -18.68 21.09
N ASP A 485 9.78 -18.03 21.28
CA ASP A 485 8.51 -18.50 20.73
C ASP A 485 8.39 -18.11 19.24
N SER A 486 7.87 -19.04 18.44
CA SER A 486 7.52 -18.86 17.04
C SER A 486 6.27 -17.99 16.79
N LYS A 487 5.47 -17.74 17.84
CA LYS A 487 4.25 -16.94 17.76
C LYS A 487 4.56 -15.45 17.64
N ILE A 488 4.04 -14.80 16.61
CA ILE A 488 4.21 -13.36 16.38
C ILE A 488 3.28 -12.55 17.29
N ASP A 489 3.82 -11.54 17.97
CA ASP A 489 3.04 -10.51 18.66
C ASP A 489 2.75 -9.38 17.68
N TYR A 490 1.56 -9.39 17.08
CA TYR A 490 1.19 -8.42 16.05
C TYR A 490 1.03 -6.99 16.56
N THR A 491 0.70 -6.80 17.84
CA THR A 491 0.62 -5.46 18.45
C THR A 491 2.01 -4.86 18.59
N SER A 492 2.97 -5.66 19.02
CA SER A 492 4.39 -5.29 19.09
C SER A 492 4.98 -5.09 17.69
N LEU A 493 4.63 -5.96 16.73
CA LEU A 493 5.09 -5.85 15.35
C LEU A 493 4.57 -4.60 14.64
N SER A 494 3.29 -4.27 14.80
CA SER A 494 2.67 -3.09 14.17
C SER A 494 3.19 -1.78 14.76
N SER A 495 3.56 -1.77 16.04
CA SER A 495 4.13 -0.60 16.72
C SER A 495 5.64 -0.41 16.50
N GLY A 496 6.30 -1.37 15.83
CA GLY A 496 7.73 -1.28 15.53
C GLY A 496 8.64 -1.68 16.69
N ASN A 497 8.15 -2.48 17.63
CA ASN A 497 8.95 -3.02 18.73
C ASN A 497 10.15 -3.82 18.19
N LEU A 498 11.37 -3.44 18.57
CA LEU A 498 12.59 -3.95 17.95
C LEU A 498 12.77 -5.48 18.06
N PRO A 499 12.64 -6.12 19.24
CA PRO A 499 12.67 -7.58 19.34
C PRO A 499 11.73 -8.29 18.35
N GLU A 500 10.49 -7.82 18.23
CA GLU A 500 9.49 -8.44 17.36
C GLU A 500 9.81 -8.22 15.88
N VAL A 501 10.17 -6.98 15.52
CA VAL A 501 10.55 -6.63 14.15
C VAL A 501 11.79 -7.41 13.70
N ARG A 502 12.82 -7.54 14.56
CA ARG A 502 14.03 -8.33 14.29
C ARG A 502 13.70 -9.82 14.13
N HIS A 503 12.81 -10.36 14.96
CA HIS A 503 12.36 -11.75 14.85
C HIS A 503 11.66 -12.02 13.50
N VAL A 504 10.71 -11.17 13.11
CA VAL A 504 9.98 -11.34 11.83
C VAL A 504 10.90 -11.10 10.64
N PHE A 505 11.76 -10.07 10.69
CA PHE A 505 12.80 -9.84 9.68
C PHE A 505 13.64 -11.10 9.48
N ALA A 506 14.16 -11.66 10.59
CA ALA A 506 15.04 -12.81 10.52
C ALA A 506 14.35 -14.03 9.90
N ARG A 507 13.10 -14.28 10.29
CA ARG A 507 12.29 -15.36 9.74
C ARG A 507 12.06 -15.20 8.23
N VAL A 508 11.68 -14.01 7.77
CA VAL A 508 11.43 -13.74 6.34
C VAL A 508 12.70 -13.96 5.50
N VAL A 509 13.84 -13.44 5.95
CA VAL A 509 15.11 -13.58 5.23
C VAL A 509 15.55 -15.04 5.20
N PHE A 510 15.53 -15.71 6.36
CA PHE A 510 15.96 -17.10 6.47
C PHE A 510 15.07 -18.04 5.65
N ASP A 511 13.74 -17.90 5.69
CA ASP A 511 12.81 -18.69 4.88
C ASP A 511 12.92 -18.41 3.38
N THR A 512 13.49 -17.27 3.00
CA THR A 512 13.77 -16.94 1.59
C THR A 512 15.06 -17.60 1.12
N VAL A 513 16.14 -17.47 1.87
CA VAL A 513 17.46 -18.04 1.51
C VAL A 513 17.43 -19.56 1.61
N PHE A 514 16.81 -20.09 2.67
CA PHE A 514 16.71 -21.52 2.94
C PHE A 514 15.23 -21.94 2.95
N PRO A 515 14.59 -22.14 1.79
CA PRO A 515 13.18 -22.53 1.75
C PRO A 515 12.98 -23.92 2.32
N VAL A 516 11.83 -24.15 2.97
CA VAL A 516 11.43 -25.51 3.35
C VAL A 516 11.09 -26.27 2.06
N MET A 517 11.88 -27.29 1.71
CA MET A 517 11.55 -28.21 0.63
C MET A 517 10.14 -28.77 0.88
N LYS A 518 9.15 -28.37 0.08
CA LYS A 518 7.91 -29.13 0.01
C LYS A 518 8.28 -30.46 -0.62
N THR A 519 8.21 -31.54 0.15
CA THR A 519 8.23 -32.89 -0.42
C THR A 519 7.16 -32.95 -1.50
N TYR A 520 7.59 -32.97 -2.75
CA TYR A 520 6.71 -33.16 -3.90
C TYR A 520 6.09 -34.55 -3.72
N ASN A 521 4.80 -34.61 -3.37
CA ASN A 521 4.09 -35.87 -3.30
C ASN A 521 3.28 -36.02 -4.61
N PRO A 522 3.81 -36.75 -5.62
CA PRO A 522 3.16 -36.86 -6.94
C PRO A 522 1.79 -37.56 -6.90
N ALA A 523 1.36 -38.09 -5.76
CA ALA A 523 0.10 -38.80 -5.61
C ALA A 523 -1.16 -37.91 -5.52
N LYS A 524 -1.04 -36.57 -5.47
CA LYS A 524 -2.21 -35.66 -5.34
C LYS A 524 -2.69 -34.99 -6.63
N THR A 525 -2.08 -35.29 -7.78
CA THR A 525 -2.44 -34.66 -9.06
C THR A 525 -3.38 -35.49 -9.95
N LEU A 526 -3.84 -36.67 -9.49
CA LEU A 526 -4.67 -37.58 -10.29
C LEU A 526 -6.16 -37.61 -9.93
N THR A 527 -6.64 -36.75 -9.03
CA THR A 527 -8.08 -36.69 -8.69
C THR A 527 -8.57 -35.26 -8.56
N ALA A 528 -8.61 -34.54 -9.68
CA ALA A 528 -9.44 -33.36 -9.89
C ALA A 528 -9.47 -33.04 -11.39
N SER A 529 -10.12 -33.91 -12.16
CA SER A 529 -10.67 -33.61 -13.49
C SER A 529 -12.08 -33.06 -13.33
#